data_AF-A0A954P4S0-F1
#
_entry.id   AF-A0A954P4S0-F1
#
_cell.length_a   1.000
_cell.length_b   1.000
_cell.length_c   1.000
_cell.angle_alpha   90.00
_cell.angle_beta   90.00
_cell.angle_gamma   90.00
#
_symmetry.space_group_name_H-M   'P 1'
#
loop_
_entity.id
_entity.type
_entity.pdbx_description
1 polymer ?
#
loop_
_entity_poly.entity_id
_entity_poly.type
_entity_poly.pdbx_seq_one_letter_code
_entity_poly.pdbx_strand_id
1 'polypeptide(L)' 'MTQNDLNRAIARATGETVNEISHLGFQPLNLEPVDAEDRFIDWDAVQLERNIAVFEQRSAEEFCAA' A
#
# COMPACT_ATOMS: atom_id res chain seq x y z
N MET A 1 2.32 -16.20 -23.47
CA MET A 1 2.86 -16.39 -22.11
C MET A 1 1.66 -16.58 -21.18
N THR A 2 1.60 -17.69 -20.46
CA THR A 2 0.50 -17.98 -19.53
C THR A 2 0.86 -17.51 -18.11
N GLN A 3 -0.11 -17.43 -17.20
CA GLN A 3 0.16 -17.12 -15.79
C GLN A 3 1.13 -18.13 -15.16
N ASN A 4 1.08 -19.40 -15.57
CA ASN A 4 2.04 -20.42 -15.13
C ASN A 4 3.47 -20.15 -15.62
N ASP A 5 3.62 -19.67 -16.86
CA ASP A 5 4.94 -19.30 -17.39
C ASP A 5 5.52 -18.11 -16.61
N LEU A 6 4.68 -17.13 -16.25
CA LEU A 6 5.06 -15.97 -15.43
C LEU A 6 5.46 -16.41 -14.01
N ASN A 7 4.65 -17.24 -13.36
CA ASN A 7 4.93 -17.76 -12.02
C ASN A 7 6.27 -18.52 -11.98
N ARG A 8 6.56 -19.32 -13.02
CA ARG A 8 7.84 -20.04 -13.15
C ARG A 8 9.02 -19.09 -13.39
N ALA A 9 8.82 -18.03 -14.17
CA ALA A 9 9.86 -17.02 -14.41
C ALA A 9 10.19 -16.24 -13.14
N ILE A 10 9.17 -15.86 -12.37
CA ILE A 10 9.32 -15.19 -11.08
C ILE A 10 10.12 -16.08 -10.12
N ALA A 11 9.68 -17.32 -9.90
CA ALA A 11 10.37 -18.24 -9.00
C ALA A 11 11.82 -18.50 -9.40
N ARG A 12 12.11 -18.53 -10.71
CA ARG A 12 13.49 -18.67 -11.20
C ARG A 12 14.34 -17.42 -10.95
N ALA A 13 13.76 -16.23 -11.03
CA ALA A 13 14.49 -14.97 -10.91
C ALA A 13 14.71 -14.54 -9.46
N THR A 14 13.72 -14.76 -8.59
CA THR A 14 13.76 -14.34 -7.18
C THR A 14 14.15 -15.46 -6.22
N GLY A 15 14.00 -16.73 -6.64
CA GLY A 15 14.11 -17.88 -5.74
C GLY A 15 12.86 -18.06 -4.85
N GLU A 16 11.85 -17.23 -5.01
CA GLU A 16 10.63 -17.18 -4.19
C GLU A 16 9.40 -17.56 -5.02
N THR A 17 8.48 -18.28 -4.42
CA THR A 17 7.17 -18.59 -5.00
C THR A 17 6.29 -17.34 -5.03
N VAL A 18 5.28 -17.35 -5.91
CA VAL A 18 4.27 -16.28 -5.98
C VAL A 18 3.54 -16.08 -4.65
N ASN A 19 3.40 -17.14 -3.85
CA ASN A 19 2.78 -17.08 -2.54
C ASN A 19 3.67 -16.36 -1.52
N GLU A 20 4.99 -16.52 -1.58
CA GLU A 20 5.92 -15.77 -0.72
C GLU A 20 5.92 -14.29 -1.09
N ILE A 21 5.92 -13.98 -2.39
CA ILE A 21 5.88 -12.61 -2.90
C ILE A 21 4.55 -11.91 -2.58
N SER A 22 3.43 -12.64 -2.50
CA SER A 22 2.14 -12.06 -2.13
C SER A 22 2.10 -11.58 -0.68
N HIS A 23 2.80 -12.26 0.23
CA HIS A 23 2.96 -11.81 1.61
C HIS A 23 3.77 -10.51 1.76
N LEU A 24 4.57 -10.16 0.75
CA LEU A 24 5.31 -8.90 0.68
C LEU A 24 4.46 -7.73 0.15
N GLY A 25 3.20 -7.97 -0.23
CA GLY A 25 2.29 -6.95 -0.75
C GLY A 25 2.33 -6.78 -2.26
N PHE A 26 3.04 -7.64 -2.99
CA PHE A 26 3.02 -7.67 -4.45
C PHE A 26 1.88 -8.57 -4.96
N GLN A 27 1.21 -8.14 -6.02
CA GLN A 27 0.17 -8.93 -6.68
C GLN A 27 0.61 -9.36 -8.08
N PRO A 28 0.21 -10.54 -8.57
CA PRO A 28 0.43 -10.93 -9.96
C PRO A 28 -0.15 -9.89 -10.92
N LEU A 29 0.54 -9.66 -12.03
CA LEU A 29 0.07 -8.76 -13.08
C LEU A 29 -1.17 -9.37 -13.76
N ASN A 30 -2.36 -8.97 -13.33
CA ASN A 30 -3.60 -9.24 -14.08
C ASN A 30 -3.60 -8.34 -15.32
N LEU A 31 -3.64 -8.97 -16.50
CA LEU A 31 -3.62 -8.28 -17.80
C LEU A 31 -4.96 -7.64 -18.17
N GLU A 32 -6.03 -7.98 -17.45
CA GLU A 32 -7.29 -7.24 -17.55
C GLU A 32 -7.12 -5.91 -16.79
N PRO A 33 -7.34 -4.76 -17.45
CA PRO A 33 -7.41 -3.50 -16.74
C PRO A 33 -8.59 -3.59 -15.78
N VAL A 34 -8.30 -3.78 -14.50
CA VAL A 34 -9.30 -3.53 -13.48
C VAL A 34 -9.48 -2.02 -13.48
N ASP A 35 -10.63 -1.53 -13.94
CA ASP A 35 -10.96 -0.11 -13.85
C ASP A 35 -10.66 0.36 -12.43
N ALA A 36 -9.67 1.25 -12.32
CA ALA A 36 -9.15 1.73 -11.05
C ALA A 36 -10.12 2.72 -10.37
N GLU A 37 -11.33 2.84 -10.92
CA GLU A 37 -12.38 3.76 -10.52
C GLU A 37 -12.79 3.56 -9.04
N ASP A 38 -12.63 2.34 -8.52
CA ASP A 38 -12.93 2.00 -7.12
C ASP A 38 -11.70 1.92 -6.18
N ARG A 39 -10.50 2.31 -6.64
CA ARG A 39 -9.26 2.20 -5.83
C ARG A 39 -8.51 3.52 -5.63
N PHE A 40 -9.24 4.63 -5.63
CA PHE A 40 -8.66 5.88 -5.13
C PHE A 40 -8.70 5.90 -3.60
N ILE A 41 -7.53 5.72 -2.98
CA ILE A 41 -7.37 5.88 -1.53
C ILE A 41 -6.95 7.32 -1.27
N ASP A 42 -7.78 8.06 -0.54
CA ASP A 42 -7.39 9.34 0.04
C ASP A 42 -6.44 9.10 1.23
N TRP A 43 -5.15 9.21 0.96
CA TRP A 43 -4.12 9.03 1.97
C TRP A 43 -4.17 10.09 3.07
N ASP A 44 -4.65 11.30 2.77
CA ASP A 44 -4.77 12.37 3.76
C ASP A 44 -5.88 12.05 4.76
N ALA A 45 -7.02 11.55 4.28
CA ALA A 45 -8.12 11.09 5.14
C ALA A 45 -7.70 9.90 6.03
N VAL A 46 -7.03 8.89 5.46
CA VAL A 46 -6.54 7.73 6.22
C VAL A 46 -5.50 8.16 7.26
N GLN A 47 -4.62 9.11 6.92
CA GLN A 47 -3.64 9.62 7.87
C GLN A 47 -4.31 10.40 8.99
N LEU A 48 -5.36 11.18 8.70
CA LEU A 48 -6.14 11.90 9.70
C LEU A 48 -6.84 10.94 10.68
N GLU A 49 -7.47 9.87 10.18
CA GLU A 49 -8.10 8.85 11.02
C GLU A 49 -7.09 8.13 11.93
N ARG A 50 -5.86 7.95 11.44
CA ARG A 50 -4.77 7.32 12.20
C ARG A 50 -3.96 8.31 13.03
N ASN A 51 -4.28 9.60 12.98
CA ASN A 51 -3.55 10.64 13.70
C ASN A 51 -3.95 10.67 15.18
N ILE A 52 -3.58 9.60 15.90
CA ILE A 52 -3.67 9.56 17.35
C ILE A 52 -2.38 10.20 17.87
N ALA A 53 -2.53 11.34 18.54
CA ALA A 53 -1.42 11.98 19.20
C ALA A 53 -0.90 11.05 20.32
N VAL A 54 0.29 10.48 20.13
CA VAL A 54 0.96 9.64 21.15
C VAL A 54 1.37 10.49 22.38
N PHE A 55 1.44 11.81 22.21
CA PHE A 55 1.75 12.79 23.24
C PHE A 55 0.77 13.95 23.15
N GLU A 56 0.51 14.60 24.28
CA GLU A 56 -0.35 15.77 24.36
C GLU A 56 0.20 16.90 23.46
N GLN A 57 -0.50 17.17 22.35
CA GLN A 57 -0.20 18.32 21.50
C GLN A 57 -0.80 19.57 22.16
N ARG A 58 0.07 20.46 22.66
CA ARG A 58 -0.38 21.80 23.09
C ARG A 58 -1.02 22.50 21.90
N SER A 59 -2.26 22.93 22.05
CA SER A 59 -2.97 23.67 21.00
C SER A 59 -2.25 24.99 20.71
N ALA A 60 -2.20 25.37 19.44
CA ALA A 60 -1.52 26.58 18.96
C ALA A 60 -2.17 27.90 19.41
N GLU A 61 -3.14 27.88 20.34
CA GLU A 61 -3.73 29.10 20.90
C GLU A 61 -2.75 29.87 21.81
N GLU A 62 -1.70 29.22 22.34
CA GLU A 62 -0.73 29.89 23.21
C GLU A 62 0.38 30.64 22.47
N PHE A 63 0.57 30.45 21.15
CA PHE A 63 1.71 31.04 20.44
C PHE A 63 1.45 32.45 19.85
N CYS A 64 0.18 32.87 19.71
CA CYS A 64 -0.16 34.19 19.18
C CYS A 64 -0.37 35.28 20.24
N ALA A 65 -0.09 35.00 21.51
CA ALA A 65 -0.31 35.92 22.64
C ALA A 65 0.98 36.44 23.30
N ALA A 66 2.09 36.54 22.57
CA ALA A 66 3.34 37.12 23.06
C ALA A 66 3.81 38.30 22.20
#